data_AF-A0A2V4BBI4-F1
#
_entry.id   AF-A0A2V4BBI4-F1
#
_cell.length_a   1.000
_cell.length_b   1.000
_cell.length_c   1.000
_cell.angle_alpha   90.00
_cell.angle_beta   90.00
_cell.angle_gamma   90.00
#
_symmetry.space_group_name_H-M   'P 1'
#
loop_
_entity.id
_entity.type
_entity.pdbx_description
1 polymer ?
#
loop_
_entity_poly.entity_id
_entity_poly.type
_entity_poly.pdbx_seq_one_letter_code
_entity_poly.pdbx_strand_id
1 'polypeptide(L)'
;MSVALGMQDNQGISDVQDGGLGVDTVEVNGRQLARIPMKSGGCIVAIGVGDSSRVDVRANSGFDTQQSCELADKAAAIVEPKLPEG
;
A
#
# COMPACT_ATOMS: atom_id res chain seq x y z
N MET A 1 -0.90 -17.53 1.52
CA MET A 1 -0.32 -16.20 1.77
C MET A 1 0.35 -15.73 0.48
N SER A 2 0.11 -14.49 0.06
CA SER A 2 0.65 -13.94 -1.18
C SER A 2 0.99 -12.46 -1.02
N VAL A 3 2.00 -12.00 -1.76
CA VAL A 3 2.29 -10.58 -1.96
C VAL A 3 2.29 -10.30 -3.46
N ALA A 4 1.65 -9.22 -3.87
CA ALA A 4 1.63 -8.74 -5.25
C ALA A 4 1.92 -7.24 -5.29
N LEU A 5 2.53 -6.80 -6.39
CA LEU A 5 2.82 -5.40 -6.67
C LEU A 5 2.02 -4.97 -7.89
N GLY A 6 1.41 -3.79 -7.83
CA GLY A 6 0.73 -3.15 -8.96
C GLY A 6 1.18 -1.71 -9.10
N MET A 7 1.31 -1.24 -10.34
CA MET A 7 1.59 0.17 -10.63
C MET A 7 0.33 0.84 -11.16
N GLN A 8 0.06 2.02 -10.62
CA GLN A 8 -1.15 2.81 -10.86
C GLN A 8 -0.69 4.16 -11.41
N ASP A 9 -0.51 4.23 -12.72
CA ASP A 9 0.13 5.37 -13.40
C ASP A 9 -0.67 6.67 -13.37
N ASN A 10 -1.99 6.58 -13.17
CA ASN A 10 -2.93 7.70 -13.23
C ASN A 10 -3.75 7.84 -11.93
N GLN A 11 -3.26 7.30 -10.83
CA GLN A 11 -3.90 7.43 -9.52
C GLN A 11 -2.83 7.66 -8.44
N GLY A 12 -2.87 8.83 -7.82
CA GLY A 12 -1.99 9.18 -6.71
C GLY A 12 -2.48 8.61 -5.38
N ILE A 13 -1.79 8.96 -4.29
CA ILE A 13 -2.21 8.56 -2.93
C ILE A 13 -3.57 9.15 -2.57
N SER A 14 -3.94 10.33 -3.09
CA SER A 14 -5.25 10.93 -2.85
C SER A 14 -6.43 10.12 -3.42
N ASP A 15 -6.17 9.23 -4.37
CA ASP A 15 -7.20 8.44 -5.06
C ASP A 15 -7.42 7.06 -4.41
N VAL A 16 -6.81 6.80 -3.26
CA VAL A 16 -7.00 5.54 -2.54
C VAL A 16 -8.42 5.42 -2.00
N GLN A 17 -8.94 4.20 -2.02
CA GLN A 17 -10.28 3.88 -1.52
C GLN A 17 -10.18 3.07 -0.25
N ASP A 18 -11.06 3.36 0.70
CA ASP A 18 -11.18 2.62 1.96
C ASP A 18 -11.59 1.16 1.70
N GLY A 19 -10.85 0.22 2.28
CA GLY A 19 -11.14 -1.22 2.28
C GLY A 19 -12.23 -1.65 3.27
N GLY A 20 -12.90 -0.70 3.93
CA GLY A 20 -13.96 -0.87 4.92
C GLY A 20 -13.48 -0.86 6.36
N LEU A 21 -12.23 -0.49 6.62
CA LEU A 21 -11.62 -0.40 7.95
C LEU A 21 -10.82 0.91 8.14
N GLY A 22 -11.01 1.88 7.25
CA GLY A 22 -10.29 3.14 7.21
C GLY A 22 -9.04 3.08 6.35
N VAL A 23 -8.43 4.25 6.20
CA VAL A 23 -7.13 4.44 5.55
C VAL A 23 -6.21 5.13 6.55
N ASP A 24 -5.02 4.56 6.74
CA ASP A 24 -3.98 5.11 7.60
C ASP A 24 -2.85 5.65 6.73
N THR A 25 -2.64 6.96 6.74
CA THR A 25 -1.65 7.64 5.90
C THR A 25 -0.45 8.07 6.70
N VAL A 26 0.75 7.81 6.18
CA VAL A 26 2.02 8.18 6.80
C VAL A 26 2.99 8.69 5.75
N GLU A 27 3.91 9.57 6.14
CA GLU A 27 5.01 9.99 5.27
C GLU A 27 6.29 9.23 5.65
N VAL A 28 6.96 8.62 4.66
CA VAL A 28 8.22 7.90 4.80
C VAL A 28 9.17 8.39 3.72
N ASN A 29 10.36 8.85 4.09
CA ASN A 29 11.38 9.35 3.15
C ASN A 29 10.86 10.43 2.18
N GLY A 30 9.93 11.28 2.62
CA GLY A 30 9.33 12.32 1.78
C GLY A 30 8.27 11.80 0.79
N ARG A 31 7.88 10.52 0.86
CA ARG A 31 6.76 9.95 0.13
C ARG A 31 5.57 9.71 1.04
N GLN A 32 4.38 10.01 0.56
CA GLN A 32 3.16 9.56 1.21
C GLN A 32 2.92 8.07 0.93
N LEU A 33 2.58 7.36 2.00
CA LEU A 33 2.09 5.99 1.98
C LEU A 33 0.69 5.94 2.58
N ALA A 34 -0.15 5.07 2.07
CA ALA A 34 -1.47 4.79 2.61
C ALA A 34 -1.63 3.29 2.85
N ARG A 35 -1.82 2.90 4.11
CA ARG A 35 -2.20 1.55 4.50
C ARG A 35 -3.72 1.44 4.48
N ILE A 36 -4.20 0.40 3.79
CA ILE A 36 -5.62 0.16 3.51
C ILE A 36 -5.96 -1.27 3.95
N PRO A 37 -6.33 -1.46 5.22
CA PRO A 37 -6.82 -2.75 5.71
C PRO A 37 -8.17 -3.08 5.07
N MET A 38 -8.36 -4.32 4.62
CA MET A 38 -9.61 -4.74 4.00
C MET A 38 -10.43 -5.57 4.97
N LYS A 39 -11.71 -5.24 5.11
CA LYS A 39 -12.66 -6.02 5.91
C LYS A 39 -12.74 -7.50 5.50
N SER A 40 -12.39 -7.82 4.25
CA SER A 40 -12.35 -9.18 3.72
C SER A 40 -11.12 -10.01 4.08
N GLY A 41 -10.13 -9.47 4.81
CA GLY A 41 -8.95 -10.22 5.26
C GLY A 41 -7.63 -9.96 4.52
N GLY A 42 -7.54 -8.86 3.77
CA GLY A 42 -6.33 -8.46 3.02
C GLY A 42 -5.84 -7.08 3.43
N CYS A 43 -4.72 -6.64 2.85
CA CYS A 43 -4.21 -5.29 3.06
C CYS A 43 -3.48 -4.78 1.82
N ILE A 44 -3.62 -3.48 1.54
CA ILE A 44 -2.78 -2.76 0.57
C ILE A 44 -1.96 -1.73 1.31
N VAL A 45 -0.69 -1.59 0.95
CA VAL A 45 0.10 -0.38 1.21
C VAL A 45 0.34 0.29 -0.13
N ALA A 46 -0.29 1.42 -0.35
CA ALA A 46 -0.08 2.27 -1.50
C ALA A 46 1.09 3.21 -1.22
N ILE A 47 2.04 3.32 -2.15
CA ILE A 47 3.25 4.14 -2.04
C ILE A 47 3.24 5.16 -3.17
N GLY A 48 3.25 6.45 -2.85
CA GLY A 48 3.22 7.52 -3.84
C GLY A 48 4.47 7.53 -4.70
N VAL A 49 4.29 7.72 -6.00
CA VAL A 49 5.36 7.94 -6.99
C VAL A 49 5.01 9.23 -7.73
N GLY A 50 5.49 10.36 -7.18
CA GLY A 50 4.99 11.68 -7.59
C GLY A 50 3.52 11.91 -7.23
N ASP A 51 2.90 12.94 -7.82
CA ASP A 51 1.56 13.39 -7.43
C ASP A 51 0.43 12.54 -8.02
N SER A 52 0.64 11.95 -9.20
CA SER A 52 -0.42 11.30 -9.99
C SER A 52 -0.26 9.80 -10.15
N SER A 53 0.77 9.20 -9.56
CA SER A 53 0.99 7.76 -9.66
C SER A 53 1.37 7.14 -8.31
N ARG A 54 1.14 5.84 -8.19
CA ARG A 54 1.50 5.08 -6.99
C ARG A 54 1.79 3.62 -7.31
N VAL A 55 2.44 2.95 -6.38
CA VAL A 55 2.60 1.49 -6.39
C VAL A 55 1.81 0.90 -5.23
N ASP A 56 0.94 -0.05 -5.54
CA ASP A 56 0.17 -0.79 -4.55
C ASP A 56 0.90 -2.09 -4.19
N VAL A 57 1.26 -2.24 -2.91
CA VAL A 57 1.74 -3.49 -2.33
C VAL A 57 0.58 -4.21 -1.68
N ARG A 58 0.09 -5.28 -2.31
CA ARG A 58 -1.05 -6.05 -1.80
C ARG A 58 -0.57 -7.32 -1.13
N ALA A 59 -1.02 -7.54 0.10
CA ALA A 59 -0.81 -8.77 0.84
C ALA A 59 -2.14 -9.43 1.18
N ASN A 60 -2.16 -10.76 1.10
CA ASN A 60 -3.27 -11.58 1.57
C ASN A 60 -2.74 -12.75 2.39
N SER A 61 -3.20 -12.87 3.64
CA SER A 61 -2.93 -13.99 4.55
C SER A 61 -4.23 -14.63 5.03
N GLY A 62 -5.09 -15.03 4.08
CA GLY A 62 -6.39 -15.62 4.39
C GLY A 62 -7.40 -14.56 4.83
N PHE A 63 -8.04 -14.76 5.99
CA PHE A 63 -9.00 -13.82 6.57
C PHE A 63 -8.39 -12.90 7.64
N ASP A 64 -7.09 -13.01 7.89
CA ASP A 64 -6.38 -12.21 8.89
C ASP A 64 -5.88 -10.89 8.27
N THR A 65 -6.63 -9.82 8.56
CA THR A 65 -6.32 -8.47 8.08
C THR A 65 -5.03 -7.94 8.71
N GLN A 66 -4.81 -8.19 10.00
CA GLN A 66 -3.64 -7.68 10.71
C GLN A 66 -2.37 -8.32 10.16
N GLN A 67 -2.36 -9.65 10.04
CA GLN A 67 -1.23 -10.38 9.47
C GLN A 67 -0.97 -9.96 8.01
N SER A 68 -2.03 -9.68 7.24
CA SER A 68 -1.90 -9.16 5.88
C SER A 68 -1.25 -7.78 5.85
N CYS A 69 -1.62 -6.86 6.74
CA CYS A 69 -0.99 -5.54 6.81
C CYS A 69 0.47 -5.61 7.26
N GLU A 70 0.80 -6.44 8.25
CA GLU A 70 2.20 -6.64 8.65
C GLU A 70 3.06 -7.18 7.50
N LEU A 71 2.50 -8.06 6.66
CA LEU A 71 3.19 -8.53 5.47
C LEU A 71 3.34 -7.44 4.40
N ALA A 72 2.27 -6.67 4.13
CA ALA A 72 2.30 -5.58 3.18
C ALA A 72 3.32 -4.51 3.58
N ASP A 73 3.39 -4.16 4.87
CA ASP A 73 4.33 -3.18 5.41
C ASP A 73 5.78 -3.63 5.22
N LYS A 74 6.09 -4.90 5.53
CA LYS A 74 7.43 -5.46 5.31
C LYS A 74 7.83 -5.43 3.85
N ALA A 75 6.90 -5.75 2.94
CA ALA A 75 7.16 -5.67 1.51
C ALA A 75 7.30 -4.22 1.04
N ALA A 76 6.47 -3.29 1.53
CA ALA A 76 6.55 -1.87 1.22
C ALA A 76 7.90 -1.27 1.65
N ALA A 77 8.41 -1.63 2.82
CA ALA A 77 9.74 -1.20 3.29
C ALA A 77 10.90 -1.66 2.37
N ILE A 78 10.71 -2.75 1.62
CA ILE A 78 11.69 -3.25 0.64
C ILE A 78 11.51 -2.57 -0.72
N VAL A 79 10.26 -2.24 -1.07
CA VAL A 79 9.89 -1.67 -2.38
C VAL A 79 10.16 -0.17 -2.43
N GLU A 80 9.78 0.58 -1.39
CA GLU A 80 9.91 2.04 -1.30
C GLU A 80 11.29 2.56 -1.74
N PRO A 81 12.43 2.06 -1.20
CA PRO A 81 13.76 2.57 -1.59
C PRO A 81 14.19 2.19 -3.02
N LYS A 82 13.44 1.33 -3.72
CA LYS A 82 13.70 0.92 -5.10
C LYS A 82 12.84 1.68 -6.11
N LEU A 83 11.86 2.46 -5.65
CA LEU A 83 11.01 3.24 -6.53
C LEU A 83 11.81 4.45 -7.04
N PRO A 84 11.64 4.83 -8.32
CA PRO A 84 12.30 6.00 -8.87
C PRO A 84 11.85 7.24 -8.12
N GLU A 85 12.80 8.06 -7.69
CA GLU A 85 12.52 9.39 -7.13
C GLU A 85 11.69 10.18 -8.17
N GLY A 86 10.57 10.74 -7.70
CA GLY A 86 9.63 11.51 -8.52
C GLY A 86 10.13 12.93 -8.75
#